data_AF-A0A6U5IPH9-F1
#
_entry.id   AF-A0A6U5IPH9-F1
#
_cell.length_a   1.000
_cell.length_b   1.000
_cell.length_c   1.000
_cell.angle_alpha   90.00
_cell.angle_beta   90.00
_cell.angle_gamma   90.00
#
_symmetry.space_group_name_H-M   'P 1'
#
loop_
_entity.id
_entity.type
_entity.pdbx_description
1 polymer ?
#
loop_
_entity_poly.entity_id
_entity_poly.type
_entity_poly.pdbx_seq_one_letter_code
_entity_poly.pdbx_strand_id
1 'polypeptide(L)'
;VVAREPPLPGAPLSTMRVSVGGLPLMAGVHAFPPMVIKATFDPKPKRIGSGYVEHVDITTAHFSMRITSARAKKFAKPKMQVKALHLDVEFFAFDKTAVRGILPQLWGLVPLSAATAKMLSPQ
;
A
#
# COMPACT_ATOMS: atom_id res chain seq x y z
N VAL A 1 9.84 -25.26 -4.32
CA VAL A 1 8.61 -24.82 -5.04
C VAL A 1 9.06 -23.89 -6.14
N VAL A 2 8.87 -24.27 -7.40
CA VAL A 2 9.22 -23.42 -8.56
C VAL A 2 8.51 -22.09 -8.42
N ALA A 3 9.26 -20.98 -8.43
CA ALA A 3 8.67 -19.64 -8.40
C ALA A 3 7.90 -19.44 -9.70
N ARG A 4 6.57 -19.56 -9.64
CA ARG A 4 5.71 -19.20 -10.77
C ARG A 4 5.84 -17.70 -10.98
N GLU A 5 6.11 -17.29 -12.21
CA GLU A 5 6.19 -15.88 -12.59
C GLU A 5 4.92 -15.12 -12.18
N PRO A 6 5.01 -13.82 -11.91
CA PRO A 6 3.82 -13.00 -11.66
C PRO A 6 2.91 -13.02 -12.91
N PRO A 7 1.59 -12.92 -12.75
CA PRO A 7 0.68 -12.84 -13.88
C PRO A 7 0.98 -11.65 -14.81
N LEU A 8 0.69 -11.82 -16.10
CA LEU A 8 0.83 -10.77 -17.12
C LEU A 8 -0.11 -9.58 -16.85
N PRO A 9 0.16 -8.39 -17.41
CA PRO A 9 -0.82 -7.31 -17.47
C PRO A 9 -2.18 -7.80 -18.00
N GLY A 10 -3.26 -7.29 -17.43
CA GLY A 10 -4.64 -7.72 -17.69
C GLY A 10 -5.17 -8.80 -16.74
N ALA A 11 -4.31 -9.42 -15.92
CA ALA A 11 -4.74 -10.39 -14.91
C ALA A 11 -5.31 -9.72 -13.64
N PRO A 12 -6.23 -10.36 -12.91
CA PRO A 12 -6.64 -9.88 -11.60
C PRO A 12 -5.48 -9.96 -10.61
N LEU A 13 -5.45 -9.01 -9.67
CA LEU A 13 -4.62 -9.10 -8.48
C LEU A 13 -5.13 -10.22 -7.56
N SER A 14 -4.20 -10.88 -6.87
CA SER A 14 -4.39 -12.07 -6.04
C SER A 14 -4.47 -11.79 -4.54
N THR A 15 -3.93 -10.66 -4.07
CA THR A 15 -3.96 -10.26 -2.64
C THR A 15 -4.66 -8.94 -2.39
N MET A 16 -4.81 -8.10 -3.41
CA MET A 16 -5.56 -6.85 -3.37
C MET A 16 -6.74 -6.89 -4.34
N ARG A 17 -7.81 -6.18 -4.00
CA ARG A 17 -8.88 -5.81 -4.93
C ARG A 17 -8.89 -4.29 -5.01
N VAL A 18 -8.75 -3.77 -6.22
CA VAL A 18 -8.72 -2.34 -6.49
C VAL A 18 -9.90 -2.00 -7.37
N SER A 19 -10.61 -0.93 -7.07
CA SER A 19 -11.74 -0.47 -7.88
C SER A 19 -11.84 1.05 -7.88
N VAL A 20 -12.26 1.62 -9.01
CA VAL A 20 -12.57 3.06 -9.17
C VAL A 20 -14.00 3.19 -9.65
N GLY A 21 -14.83 3.97 -8.94
CA GLY A 21 -16.26 4.09 -9.28
C GLY A 21 -17.02 2.76 -9.25
N GLY A 22 -16.58 1.81 -8.43
CA GLY A 22 -17.14 0.45 -8.36
C GLY A 22 -16.64 -0.51 -9.45
N LEU A 23 -15.88 -0.04 -10.43
CA LEU A 23 -15.31 -0.90 -11.49
C LEU A 23 -13.96 -1.47 -11.04
N PRO A 24 -13.77 -2.80 -11.06
CA PRO A 24 -12.52 -3.41 -10.64
C PRO A 24 -11.40 -3.13 -11.64
N LEU A 25 -10.20 -2.83 -11.14
CA LEU A 25 -8.99 -2.70 -11.94
C LEU A 25 -8.25 -4.03 -12.01
N MET A 26 -7.79 -4.38 -13.22
CA MET A 26 -6.85 -5.48 -13.44
C MET A 26 -5.41 -4.96 -13.34
N ALA A 27 -4.43 -5.86 -13.32
CA ALA A 27 -3.03 -5.48 -13.43
C ALA A 27 -2.79 -4.67 -14.72
N GLY A 28 -2.16 -3.51 -14.61
CA GLY A 28 -1.99 -2.59 -15.72
C GLY A 28 -1.90 -1.13 -15.25
N VAL A 29 -1.75 -0.24 -16.22
CA VAL A 29 -1.79 1.21 -16.02
C VAL A 29 -3.17 1.72 -16.43
N HIS A 30 -3.81 2.46 -15.53
CA HIS A 30 -5.17 2.99 -15.69
C HIS A 30 -5.13 4.50 -15.54
N ALA A 31 -5.52 5.24 -16.58
CA ALA A 31 -5.53 6.70 -16.56
C ALA A 31 -6.93 7.23 -16.23
N PHE A 32 -7.00 8.07 -15.20
CA PHE A 32 -8.20 8.76 -14.73
C PHE A 32 -7.87 10.23 -14.49
N PRO A 33 -7.80 11.10 -15.52
CA PRO A 33 -7.30 12.46 -15.37
C PRO A 33 -7.94 13.21 -14.18
N PRO A 34 -7.14 13.84 -13.29
CA PRO A 34 -5.69 14.09 -13.35
C PRO A 34 -4.80 13.01 -12.69
N MET A 35 -5.34 11.80 -12.47
CA MET A 35 -4.72 10.70 -11.74
C MET A 35 -4.35 9.54 -12.67
N VAL A 36 -3.29 8.82 -12.34
CA VAL A 36 -2.93 7.54 -12.94
C VAL A 36 -2.79 6.51 -11.82
N ILE A 37 -3.38 5.34 -12.02
CA ILE A 37 -3.26 4.20 -11.11
C ILE A 37 -2.56 3.06 -11.84
N LYS A 38 -1.43 2.60 -11.32
CA LYS A 38 -0.76 1.39 -11.80
C LYS A 38 -0.96 0.27 -10.77
N ALA A 39 -1.79 -0.70 -11.12
CA ALA A 39 -1.96 -1.93 -10.35
C ALA A 39 -1.01 -3.00 -10.91
N THR A 40 -0.15 -3.59 -10.09
CA THR A 40 0.87 -4.53 -10.59
C THR A 40 1.36 -5.49 -9.50
N PHE A 41 2.19 -6.45 -9.89
CA PHE A 41 2.86 -7.39 -9.00
C PHE A 41 4.27 -6.88 -8.68
N ASP A 42 4.85 -7.31 -7.54
CA ASP A 42 6.27 -7.06 -7.26
C ASP A 42 7.11 -7.69 -8.40
N PRO A 43 8.04 -6.92 -9.01
CA PRO A 43 8.88 -7.43 -10.09
C PRO A 43 9.75 -8.62 -9.64
N LYS A 44 10.05 -8.72 -8.34
CA LYS A 44 10.59 -9.94 -7.74
C LYS A 44 9.38 -10.81 -7.37
N PRO A 45 9.28 -12.06 -7.85
CA PRO A 45 8.11 -12.93 -7.66
C PRO A 45 7.96 -13.43 -6.21
N LYS A 46 7.69 -12.50 -5.29
CA LYS A 46 7.48 -12.74 -3.87
C LYS A 46 6.05 -13.17 -3.65
N ARG A 47 5.87 -14.17 -2.79
CA ARG A 47 4.56 -14.80 -2.54
C ARG A 47 3.99 -14.45 -1.18
N ILE A 48 2.67 -14.31 -1.12
CA ILE A 48 1.89 -14.24 0.11
C ILE A 48 0.82 -15.34 0.08
N GLY A 49 1.07 -16.44 0.80
CA GLY A 49 0.23 -17.63 0.69
C GLY A 49 0.23 -18.15 -0.76
N SER A 50 -0.96 -18.30 -1.35
CA SER A 50 -1.12 -18.66 -2.75
C SER A 50 -0.97 -17.47 -3.71
N GLY A 51 -1.07 -16.22 -3.23
CA GLY A 51 -0.95 -15.00 -4.03
C GLY A 51 0.47 -14.43 -4.11
N TYR A 52 0.57 -13.23 -4.65
CA TYR A 52 1.80 -12.47 -4.88
C TYR A 52 1.85 -11.21 -4.03
N VAL A 53 3.06 -10.70 -3.77
CA VAL A 53 3.21 -9.31 -3.35
C VAL A 53 2.79 -8.43 -4.51
N GLU A 54 1.91 -7.49 -4.25
CA GLU A 54 1.32 -6.59 -5.24
C GLU A 54 1.53 -5.13 -4.84
N HIS A 55 1.57 -4.27 -5.85
CA HIS A 55 1.76 -2.83 -5.75
C HIS A 55 0.60 -2.11 -6.43
N VAL A 56 0.11 -1.05 -5.80
CA VAL A 56 -0.80 -0.09 -6.40
C VAL A 56 -0.15 1.28 -6.27
N ASP A 57 0.36 1.80 -7.38
CA ASP A 57 0.89 3.15 -7.46
C ASP A 57 -0.23 4.10 -7.85
N ILE A 58 -0.41 5.17 -7.08
CA ILE A 58 -1.39 6.22 -7.34
C ILE A 58 -0.59 7.51 -7.52
N THR A 59 -0.70 8.12 -8.69
CA THR A 59 0.08 9.31 -9.07
C THR A 59 -0.83 10.40 -9.63
N THR A 60 -0.64 11.63 -9.15
CA THR A 60 -1.18 12.87 -9.73
C THR A 60 -0.02 13.86 -9.91
N ALA A 61 -0.30 15.11 -10.31
CA ALA A 61 0.73 16.14 -10.47
C ALA A 61 1.49 16.49 -9.17
N HIS A 62 0.84 16.40 -8.00
CA HIS A 62 1.41 16.85 -6.72
C HIS A 62 1.37 15.79 -5.63
N PHE A 63 0.94 14.58 -5.97
CA PHE A 63 0.77 13.49 -5.04
C PHE A 63 1.19 12.17 -5.67
N SER A 64 1.98 11.38 -4.96
CA SER A 64 2.34 10.03 -5.37
C SER A 64 2.48 9.13 -4.15
N MET A 65 1.83 7.97 -4.20
CA MET A 65 1.94 6.94 -3.18
C MET A 65 1.98 5.54 -3.79
N ARG A 66 2.53 4.59 -3.05
CA ARG A 66 2.43 3.16 -3.30
C ARG A 66 1.75 2.46 -2.14
N ILE A 67 0.84 1.57 -2.47
CA ILE A 67 0.25 0.61 -1.53
C ILE A 67 0.80 -0.77 -1.90
N THR A 68 1.40 -1.45 -0.93
CA THR A 68 1.99 -2.78 -1.10
C THR A 68 1.31 -3.79 -0.18
N SER A 69 0.92 -4.94 -0.70
CA SER A 69 0.45 -6.05 0.13
C SER A 69 1.61 -6.67 0.91
N ALA A 70 1.46 -6.87 2.22
CA ALA A 70 2.54 -7.37 3.08
C ALA A 70 2.09 -8.48 4.04
N ARG A 71 2.95 -9.48 4.21
CA ARG A 71 2.76 -10.58 5.19
C ARG A 71 2.91 -10.03 6.61
N ALA A 72 2.00 -10.35 7.53
CA ALA A 72 2.16 -9.97 8.92
C ALA A 72 3.23 -10.80 9.64
N LYS A 73 4.49 -10.40 9.50
CA LYS A 73 5.67 -11.06 10.08
C LYS A 73 5.64 -11.21 11.61
N LYS A 74 4.80 -10.42 12.30
CA LYS A 74 4.58 -10.54 13.76
C LYS A 74 4.01 -11.89 14.19
N PHE A 75 3.39 -12.65 13.27
CA PHE A 75 2.88 -13.98 13.58
C PHE A 75 3.88 -15.06 13.17
N ALA A 76 4.18 -15.99 14.08
CA ALA A 76 5.04 -17.14 13.78
C ALA A 76 4.40 -18.12 12.78
N LYS A 77 3.07 -18.34 12.86
CA LYS A 77 2.35 -19.31 12.03
C LYS A 77 2.08 -18.73 10.63
N PRO A 78 2.52 -19.36 9.52
CA PRO A 78 2.32 -18.84 8.16
C PRO A 78 0.86 -18.56 7.79
N LYS A 79 -0.07 -19.42 8.23
CA LYS A 79 -1.51 -19.22 8.02
C LYS A 79 -2.00 -17.91 8.66
N MET A 80 -1.46 -17.54 9.82
CA MET A 80 -1.79 -16.28 10.49
C MET A 80 -1.15 -15.08 9.79
N GLN A 81 0.05 -15.23 9.23
CA GLN A 81 0.69 -14.16 8.45
C GLN A 81 -0.12 -13.77 7.21
N VAL A 82 -0.79 -14.76 6.57
CA VAL A 82 -1.70 -14.54 5.44
C VAL A 82 -3.05 -14.00 5.91
N LYS A 83 -3.63 -14.58 6.98
CA LYS A 83 -4.93 -14.13 7.53
C LYS A 83 -4.89 -12.67 8.01
N ALA A 84 -3.75 -12.24 8.52
CA ALA A 84 -3.54 -10.89 9.01
C ALA A 84 -2.67 -10.05 8.06
N LEU A 85 -2.77 -10.29 6.75
CA LEU A 85 -2.16 -9.45 5.72
C LEU A 85 -2.46 -7.98 5.99
N HIS A 86 -1.46 -7.12 5.83
CA HIS A 86 -1.63 -5.67 5.94
C HIS A 86 -1.18 -4.99 4.65
N LEU A 87 -1.57 -3.73 4.53
CA LEU A 87 -1.14 -2.85 3.45
C LEU A 87 -0.05 -1.95 4.00
N ASP A 88 1.12 -1.99 3.38
CA ASP A 88 2.18 -1.02 3.58
C ASP A 88 1.90 0.17 2.67
N VAL A 89 1.90 1.38 3.22
CA VAL A 89 1.65 2.61 2.47
C VAL A 89 2.90 3.48 2.50
N GLU A 90 3.40 3.82 1.32
CA GLU A 90 4.56 4.67 1.12
C GLU A 90 4.15 5.94 0.36
N PHE A 91 4.48 7.10 0.90
CA PHE A 91 4.23 8.40 0.26
C PHE A 91 5.53 8.91 -0.39
N PHE A 92 5.55 9.01 -1.71
CA PHE A 92 6.71 9.52 -2.46
C PHE A 92 6.66 11.03 -2.66
N ALA A 93 5.47 11.58 -2.90
CA ALA A 93 5.25 13.01 -3.08
C ALA A 93 3.89 13.41 -2.49
N PHE A 94 3.86 14.52 -1.77
CA PHE A 94 2.63 15.16 -1.27
C PHE A 94 2.96 16.56 -0.77
N ASP A 95 1.96 17.43 -0.68
CA ASP A 95 2.09 18.73 -0.04
C ASP A 95 2.16 18.58 1.49
N LYS A 96 3.38 18.73 2.03
CA LYS A 96 3.67 18.68 3.47
C LYS A 96 3.02 19.82 4.26
N THR A 97 2.59 20.90 3.61
CA THR A 97 1.91 22.03 4.25
C THR A 97 0.39 21.83 4.34
N ALA A 98 -0.18 20.93 3.55
CA ALA A 98 -1.60 20.59 3.55
C ALA A 98 -1.98 19.45 4.51
N VAL A 99 -1.01 18.65 4.99
CA VAL A 99 -1.28 17.54 5.92
C VAL A 99 -1.71 18.03 7.30
N ARG A 100 -2.63 17.29 7.93
CA ARG A 100 -3.22 17.60 9.24
C ARG A 100 -3.31 16.34 10.10
N GLY A 101 -3.51 16.51 11.40
CA GLY A 101 -3.69 15.41 12.36
C GLY A 101 -2.40 14.96 13.05
N ILE A 102 -2.40 13.71 13.53
CA ILE A 102 -1.30 13.16 14.33
C ILE A 102 -0.08 12.76 13.49
N LEU A 103 -0.29 12.21 12.29
CA LEU A 103 0.79 11.71 11.43
C LEU A 103 1.84 12.77 11.06
N PRO A 104 1.50 14.02 10.64
CA PRO A 104 2.52 15.02 10.36
C PRO A 104 3.32 15.42 11.61
N GLN A 105 2.75 15.32 12.81
CA GLN A 105 3.49 15.53 14.06
C GLN A 105 4.47 14.37 14.33
N LEU A 106 4.02 13.13 14.13
CA LEU A 106 4.86 11.93 14.32
C LEU A 106 6.00 11.84 13.29
N TRP A 107 5.80 12.37 12.10
CA TRP A 107 6.82 12.47 11.04
C TRP A 107 7.72 13.70 11.16
N GLY A 108 7.51 14.56 12.17
CA GLY A 108 8.31 15.77 12.36
C GLY A 108 8.09 16.86 11.30
N LEU A 109 6.98 16.80 10.56
CA LEU A 109 6.61 17.84 9.59
C LEU A 109 6.07 19.10 10.29
N VAL A 110 5.51 18.94 11.49
CA VAL A 110 5.04 20.01 12.37
C VAL A 110 5.38 19.67 13.83
N PRO A 111 5.43 20.65 14.75
CA PRO A 111 5.73 20.39 16.15
C PRO A 111 4.76 19.40 16.81
N LEU A 112 5.28 18.52 17.65
CA LEU A 112 4.50 17.55 18.42
C LEU A 112 3.68 18.26 19.51
N SER A 113 2.36 18.10 19.48
CA SER A 113 1.48 18.64 20.52
C SER A 113 1.49 17.79 21.79
N ALA A 114 1.14 18.40 22.94
CA ALA A 114 1.00 17.69 24.21
C ALA A 114 -0.03 16.54 24.15
N ALA A 115 -1.13 16.74 23.39
CA ALA A 115 -2.14 15.72 23.18
C ALA A 115 -1.57 14.49 22.45
N THR A 116 -0.84 14.70 21.34
CA THR A 116 -0.18 13.61 20.61
C THR A 116 0.91 12.95 21.46
N ALA A 117 1.71 13.72 22.21
CA ALA A 117 2.73 13.18 23.10
C ALA A 117 2.14 12.22 24.15
N LYS A 118 0.97 12.55 24.70
CA LYS A 118 0.25 11.68 25.64
C LYS A 118 -0.20 10.37 25.01
N MET A 119 -0.56 10.36 23.71
CA MET A 119 -0.94 9.13 22.99
C MET A 119 0.22 8.14 22.81
N LEU A 120 1.47 8.64 22.80
CA LEU A 120 2.67 7.83 22.61
C LEU A 120 3.23 7.27 23.92
N SER A 121 2.74 7.78 25.05
CA SER A 121 3.17 7.33 26.37
C SER A 121 2.51 5.98 26.68
N PRO A 122 3.27 4.97 27.16
CA PRO A 122 2.68 3.74 27.67
C PRO A 122 1.62 4.07 28.74
N GLN A 123 0.51 3.35 28.72
CA GLN A 123 -0.49 3.41 29.81
C GLN A 123 0.02 2.71 31.05
#